data_AF-A0A382K3S3-F1
#
_entry.id   AF-A0A382K3S3-F1
#
_cell.length_a   1.000
_cell.length_b   1.000
_cell.length_c   1.000
_cell.angle_alpha   90.00
_cell.angle_beta   90.00
_cell.angle_gamma   90.00
#
_symmetry.space_group_name_H-M   'P 1'
#
loop_
_entity.id
_entity.type
_entity.pdbx_description
1 polymer ?
#
loop_
_entity_poly.entity_id
_entity_poly.type
_entity_poly.pdbx_seq_one_letter_code
_entity_poly.pdbx_strand_id
1 'polypeptide(L)'
;MGIPWDGNYMLSSNMEWQQEVIQNRKELIAHIDGINAETKARGAVGMLTNDPHHWADYGVYTVGQLQDYLEREYENNLRKEGIRD
;
A
#
# COMPACT_ATOMS: atom_id res chain seq x y z
N MET A 1 -3.93 38.83 26.63
CA MET A 1 -4.75 37.61 26.42
C MET A 1 -3.84 36.57 25.81
N GLY A 2 -3.39 35.59 26.60
CA GLY A 2 -2.59 34.48 26.07
C GLY A 2 -3.52 33.47 25.43
N ILE A 3 -3.25 33.09 24.17
CA ILE A 3 -3.94 31.96 23.55
C ILE A 3 -3.53 30.73 24.37
N PRO A 4 -4.48 29.97 24.96
CA PRO A 4 -4.12 28.73 25.63
C PRO A 4 -3.61 27.78 24.54
N TRP A 5 -2.33 27.40 24.63
CA TRP A 5 -1.79 26.31 23.83
C TRP A 5 -2.42 25.01 24.34
N ASP A 6 -3.65 24.75 23.88
CA ASP A 6 -4.36 23.50 24.16
C ASP A 6 -3.60 22.35 23.49
N GLY A 7 -2.81 21.63 24.28
CA GLY A 7 -2.14 20.37 23.88
C GLY A 7 -3.09 19.32 23.32
N ASN A 8 -4.41 19.55 23.42
CA ASN A 8 -5.46 18.78 22.78
C ASN A 8 -5.35 18.75 21.24
N TYR A 9 -4.94 19.84 20.58
CA TYR A 9 -4.84 19.87 19.11
C TYR A 9 -3.72 18.98 18.56
N MET A 10 -2.55 18.98 19.20
CA MET A 10 -1.42 18.13 18.78
C MET A 10 -1.70 16.64 19.04
N LEU A 11 -2.40 16.31 20.13
CA LEU A 11 -2.80 14.93 20.42
C LEU A 11 -3.84 14.40 19.44
N SER A 12 -4.86 15.19 19.10
CA SER A 12 -5.88 14.82 18.13
C SER A 12 -5.28 14.58 16.75
N SER A 13 -4.43 15.48 16.24
CA SER A 13 -3.77 15.28 14.94
C SER A 13 -2.83 14.07 14.92
N ASN A 14 -2.14 13.78 16.02
CA ASN A 14 -1.31 12.58 16.12
C ASN A 14 -2.15 11.29 16.14
N MET A 15 -3.29 11.28 16.85
CA MET A 15 -4.21 10.13 16.85
C MET A 15 -4.87 9.92 15.49
N GLU A 16 -5.31 10.99 14.81
CA GLU A 16 -5.89 10.93 13.47
C GLU A 16 -4.90 10.32 12.46
N TRP A 17 -3.65 10.78 12.46
CA TRP A 17 -2.59 10.21 11.61
C TRP A 17 -2.34 8.73 11.88
N GLN A 18 -2.33 8.31 13.15
CA GLN A 18 -2.17 6.90 13.50
C GLN A 18 -3.36 6.06 13.02
N GLN A 19 -4.59 6.58 13.12
CA GLN A 19 -5.77 5.89 12.59
C GLN A 19 -5.73 5.78 11.06
N GLU A 20 -5.32 6.84 10.35
CA GLU A 20 -5.17 6.84 8.90
C GLU A 20 -4.15 5.78 8.44
N VAL A 21 -2.98 5.71 9.09
CA VAL A 21 -1.96 4.70 8.78
C VAL A 21 -2.48 3.28 9.02
N ILE A 22 -3.18 3.05 10.12
CA ILE A 22 -3.77 1.74 10.42
C ILE A 22 -4.83 1.37 9.37
N GLN A 23 -5.66 2.33 8.96
CA GLN A 23 -6.71 2.11 7.98
C GLN A 23 -6.14 1.79 6.60
N ASN A 24 -5.18 2.60 6.13
CA ASN A 24 -4.48 2.37 4.85
C ASN A 24 -3.82 0.99 4.81
N ARG A 25 -3.21 0.54 5.92
CA ARG A 25 -2.62 -0.81 6.02
C ARG A 25 -3.66 -1.90 5.91
N LYS A 26 -4.81 -1.76 6.59
CA LYS A 26 -5.90 -2.75 6.52
C LYS A 26 -6.45 -2.87 5.10
N GLU A 27 -6.67 -1.73 4.44
CA GLU A 27 -7.16 -1.69 3.06
C GLU A 27 -6.16 -2.28 2.08
N LEU A 28 -4.87 -1.98 2.23
CA LEU A 28 -3.80 -2.55 1.42
C LEU A 28 -3.78 -4.09 1.54
N ILE A 29 -3.79 -4.62 2.76
CA ILE A 29 -3.78 -6.07 3.00
C ILE A 29 -5.05 -6.72 2.41
N ALA A 30 -6.23 -6.15 2.67
CA ALA A 30 -7.49 -6.67 2.16
C ALA A 30 -7.51 -6.69 0.62
N HIS A 31 -6.96 -5.66 -0.02
CA HIS A 31 -6.85 -5.61 -1.48
C HIS A 31 -5.92 -6.69 -2.03
N ILE A 32 -4.74 -6.88 -1.40
CA ILE A 32 -3.79 -7.93 -1.76
C ILE A 32 -4.41 -9.33 -1.61
N ASP A 33 -5.11 -9.58 -0.50
CA ASP A 33 -5.78 -10.86 -0.27
C ASP A 33 -6.86 -11.12 -1.33
N GLY A 34 -7.58 -10.10 -1.79
CA GLY A 34 -8.51 -10.18 -2.91
C GLY A 34 -7.83 -10.58 -4.22
N ILE A 35 -6.74 -9.89 -4.60
CA ILE A 35 -5.94 -10.21 -5.78
C ILE A 35 -5.41 -11.64 -5.70
N ASN A 36 -4.90 -12.05 -4.55
CA ASN A 36 -4.35 -13.39 -4.33
C ASN A 36 -5.43 -14.48 -4.43
N ALA A 37 -6.64 -14.23 -3.89
CA ALA A 37 -7.76 -15.15 -4.00
C ALA A 37 -8.17 -15.36 -5.47
N GLU A 38 -8.29 -14.28 -6.25
CA GLU A 38 -8.57 -14.38 -7.68
C GLU A 38 -7.47 -15.09 -8.47
N THR A 39 -6.22 -14.71 -8.21
CA THR A 39 -5.02 -15.29 -8.82
C THR A 39 -4.93 -16.80 -8.56
N LYS A 40 -5.20 -17.21 -7.32
CA LYS A 40 -5.26 -18.62 -6.92
C LYS A 40 -6.41 -19.36 -7.58
N ALA A 41 -7.59 -18.74 -7.69
CA ALA A 41 -8.74 -19.34 -8.38
C ALA A 41 -8.46 -19.58 -9.88
N ARG A 42 -7.57 -18.77 -10.48
CA ARG A 42 -7.09 -18.93 -11.86
C ARG A 42 -5.93 -19.95 -12.01
N GLY A 43 -5.49 -20.57 -10.90
CA GLY A 43 -4.48 -21.63 -10.89
C GLY A 43 -3.03 -21.14 -10.95
N ALA A 44 -2.77 -19.84 -10.70
CA ALA A 44 -1.40 -19.35 -10.64
C ALA A 44 -0.67 -19.83 -9.37
N VAL A 45 0.66 -19.96 -9.47
CA VAL A 45 1.53 -20.45 -8.38
C VAL A 45 2.22 -19.29 -7.62
N GLY A 46 2.24 -18.08 -8.19
CA GLY A 46 2.78 -16.88 -7.55
C GLY A 46 1.70 -15.99 -6.94
N MET A 47 1.95 -15.45 -5.74
CA MET A 47 1.08 -14.53 -5.02
C MET A 47 1.87 -13.32 -4.54
N LEU A 48 1.18 -12.19 -4.35
CA LEU A 48 1.73 -11.03 -3.66
C LEU A 48 1.84 -11.34 -2.15
N THR A 49 2.90 -10.87 -1.49
CA THR A 49 2.98 -10.97 -0.03
C THR A 49 1.95 -10.04 0.63
N ASN A 50 1.31 -10.50 1.70
CA ASN A 50 0.38 -9.71 2.50
C ASN A 50 1.06 -9.01 3.69
N ASP A 51 2.38 -9.08 3.79
CA ASP A 51 3.14 -8.36 4.81
C ASP A 51 3.25 -6.87 4.45
N PRO A 52 2.62 -5.95 5.22
CA PRO A 52 2.71 -4.52 4.95
C PRO A 52 4.13 -3.96 5.16
N HIS A 53 4.99 -4.63 5.95
CA HIS A 53 6.37 -4.18 6.14
C HIS A 53 7.20 -4.36 4.87
N HIS A 54 7.00 -5.47 4.16
CA HIS A 54 7.61 -5.69 2.86
C HIS A 54 7.29 -4.55 1.87
N TRP A 55 6.05 -4.11 1.84
CA TRP A 55 5.61 -3.03 0.94
C TRP A 55 6.14 -1.66 1.36
N ALA A 56 6.31 -1.43 2.67
CA ALA A 56 6.89 -0.20 3.18
C ALA A 56 8.35 -0.01 2.73
N ASP A 57 9.12 -1.09 2.56
CA ASP A 57 10.50 -1.04 2.02
C ASP A 57 10.55 -0.53 0.57
N TYR A 58 9.45 -0.68 -0.18
CA TYR A 58 9.27 -0.11 -1.52
C TYR A 58 8.55 1.24 -1.53
N GLY A 59 8.25 1.81 -0.35
CA GLY A 59 7.50 3.06 -0.22
C GLY A 59 6.00 2.93 -0.53
N VAL A 60 5.44 1.73 -0.44
CA VAL A 60 4.03 1.43 -0.70
C VAL A 60 3.27 1.31 0.63
N TYR A 61 2.33 2.23 0.86
CA TYR A 61 1.53 2.33 2.07
C TYR A 61 0.02 2.30 1.80
N THR A 62 -0.40 2.53 0.55
CA THR A 62 -1.81 2.56 0.13
C THR A 62 -2.05 1.68 -1.08
N VAL A 63 -3.32 1.37 -1.35
CA VAL A 63 -3.72 0.59 -2.53
C VAL A 63 -3.30 1.26 -3.84
N GLY A 64 -3.44 2.59 -3.95
CA GLY A 64 -3.03 3.32 -5.16
C GLY A 64 -1.54 3.20 -5.42
N GLN A 65 -0.71 3.30 -4.37
CA GLN A 65 0.74 3.11 -4.50
C GLN A 65 1.12 1.69 -4.90
N LEU A 66 0.37 0.68 -4.44
CA LEU A 66 0.56 -0.70 -4.89
C LEU A 66 0.26 -0.84 -6.39
N GLN A 67 -0.82 -0.24 -6.88
CA GLN A 67 -1.18 -0.28 -8.29
C GLN A 67 -0.11 0.39 -9.17
N ASP A 68 0.36 1.58 -8.77
CA ASP A 68 1.45 2.29 -9.45
C ASP A 68 2.74 1.44 -9.47
N TYR A 69 3.06 0.75 -8.37
CA TYR A 69 4.21 -0.12 -8.28
C TYR A 69 4.11 -1.31 -9.26
N LEU A 70 2.96 -1.98 -9.28
CA LEU A 70 2.73 -3.14 -10.15
C LEU A 70 2.74 -2.75 -11.63
N GLU A 71 2.21 -1.58 -11.98
CA GLU A 71 2.27 -1.06 -13.35
C GLU A 71 3.73 -0.83 -13.78
N ARG A 72 4.53 -0.16 -12.94
CA ARG A 72 5.96 0.05 -13.22
C ARG A 72 6.72 -1.26 -13.39
N GLU A 73 6.46 -2.25 -12.55
CA GLU A 73 7.09 -3.58 -12.67
C GLU A 73 6.67 -4.29 -13.96
N TYR A 74 5.40 -4.17 -14.35
CA TYR A 74 4.92 -4.68 -15.63
C TYR A 74 5.64 -4.02 -16.80
N GLU A 75 5.76 -2.68 -16.81
CA GLU A 75 6.48 -1.96 -17.87
C GLU A 75 7.97 -2.32 -17.91
N ASN A 76 8.61 -2.47 -16.75
CA ASN A 76 10.00 -2.91 -16.65
C ASN A 76 10.19 -4.31 -17.23
N ASN A 77 9.24 -5.22 -16.99
CA ASN A 77 9.29 -6.57 -17.54
C ASN A 77 9.10 -6.57 -19.06
N LEU A 78 8.16 -5.76 -19.58
CA LEU A 78 8.01 -5.59 -21.03
C LEU A 78 9.28 -5.07 -21.71
N ARG A 79 10.00 -4.14 -21.07
CA ARG A 79 11.30 -3.64 -21.56
C ARG A 79 12.38 -4.72 -21.53
N LYS A 80 12.47 -5.49 -20.44
CA LYS A 80 13.44 -6.59 -20.30
C LYS A 80 13.22 -7.70 -21.34
N GLU A 81 11.96 -7.97 -21.67
CA GLU A 81 11.59 -8.96 -22.68
C GLU A 81 11.70 -8.43 -24.12
N GLY A 82 12.06 -7.16 -24.32
CA GLY A 82 12.18 -6.54 -25.64
C GLY A 82 10.83 -6.36 -26.37
N ILE A 83 9.72 -6.34 -25.63
CA ILE A 83 8.36 -6.24 -26.18
C ILE A 83 7.96 -4.78 -26.46
N ARG A 84 8.58 -3.82 -25.77
CA ARG A 84 8.46 -2.38 -26.01
C ARG A 84 9.83 -1.81 -26.35
N ASP A 85 10.11 -1.67 -27.64
CA ASP A 85 11.22 -0.86 -28.19
C ASP A 85 10.76 0.60 -28.32
#